data_AF-A0A4S2SZS9-F1
#
_entry.id   AF-A0A4S2SZS9-F1
#
_cell.length_a   1.000
_cell.length_b   1.000
_cell.length_c   1.000
_cell.angle_alpha   90.00
_cell.angle_beta   90.00
_cell.angle_gamma   90.00
#
_symmetry.space_group_name_H-M   'P 1'
#
loop_
_entity.id
_entity.type
_entity.pdbx_description
1 polymer ?
#
loop_
_entity_poly.entity_id
_entity_poly.type
_entity_poly.pdbx_seq_one_letter_code
_entity_poly.pdbx_strand_id
1 'polypeptide(L)' 'MLFRAGRVFTRSGWGTSRYSYNPQNPVGLALIVLSLFFAGTMTILMASRAGPFKPPPPRPLPSSRYSRP' A
#
# COMPACT_ATOMS: atom_id res chain seq x y z
N MET A 1 17.41 11.51 -20.15
CA MET A 1 16.94 11.70 -18.75
C MET A 1 17.80 10.85 -17.84
N LEU A 2 18.79 11.44 -17.15
CA LEU A 2 19.69 10.72 -16.25
C LEU A 2 19.30 11.06 -14.81
N PHE A 3 18.75 10.10 -14.07
CA PHE A 3 18.38 10.28 -12.66
C PHE A 3 19.65 10.45 -11.82
N ARG A 4 20.06 11.70 -11.56
CA ARG A 4 21.22 12.00 -10.71
C ARG A 4 20.79 11.80 -9.26
N ALA A 5 20.96 10.59 -8.73
CA ALA A 5 20.63 10.26 -7.35
C ALA A 5 21.62 10.97 -6.39
N GLY A 6 21.29 12.20 -6.00
CA GLY A 6 21.96 12.93 -4.93
C GLY A 6 21.60 12.38 -3.54
N ARG A 7 22.11 13.02 -2.49
CA ARG A 7 21.73 12.66 -1.10
C ARG A 7 20.25 12.97 -0.87
N VAL A 8 19.55 12.09 -0.14
CA VAL A 8 18.13 12.27 0.26
C VAL A 8 17.99 13.43 1.25
N PHE A 9 18.95 13.52 2.17
CA PHE A 9 19.10 14.64 3.10
C PHE A 9 20.39 15.40 2.78
N THR A 10 20.25 16.69 2.56
CA THR A 10 21.36 17.61 2.34
C THR A 10 21.62 18.42 3.61
N ARG A 11 22.89 18.63 3.97
CA ARG A 11 23.23 19.47 5.13
C ARG A 11 22.76 20.90 4.84
N SER A 12 21.91 21.45 5.69
CA SER A 12 21.46 22.83 5.55
C SER A 12 22.53 23.78 6.09
N GLY A 13 22.82 24.84 5.34
CA GLY A 13 23.76 25.90 5.72
C GLY A 13 23.14 26.98 6.61
N TRP A 14 21.84 26.88 6.88
CA TRP A 14 21.10 27.83 7.72
C TRP A 14 20.95 27.29 9.14
N GLY A 15 21.24 28.13 10.13
CA GLY A 15 21.46 27.75 11.52
C GLY A 15 20.28 27.10 12.25
N THR A 16 19.08 27.09 11.68
CA THR A 16 17.87 26.53 12.29
C THR A 16 17.59 25.08 11.93
N SER A 17 18.15 24.56 10.83
CA SER A 17 18.01 23.15 10.46
C SER A 17 19.36 22.59 10.02
N ARG A 18 19.76 21.46 10.58
CA ARG A 18 21.05 20.81 10.26
C ARG A 18 20.96 19.99 8.95
N TYR A 19 19.75 19.59 8.54
CA TYR A 19 19.49 18.80 7.32
C TYR A 19 18.17 19.20 6.65
N SER A 20 18.20 19.40 5.33
CA SER A 20 17.01 19.62 4.49
C SER A 20 16.70 18.38 3.65
N TYR A 21 15.42 18.11 3.44
CA TYR A 21 14.97 17.10 2.49
C TYR A 21 15.17 17.59 1.05
N ASN A 22 15.69 16.74 0.18
CA ASN A 22 15.83 17.04 -1.25
C ASN A 22 14.61 16.53 -2.03
N PRO A 23 13.65 17.40 -2.40
CA PRO A 23 12.48 16.99 -3.17
C PRO A 23 12.80 16.50 -4.59
N GLN A 24 14.00 16.79 -5.11
CA GLN A 24 14.46 16.32 -6.41
C GLN A 24 15.06 14.91 -6.37
N ASN A 25 15.09 14.25 -5.21
CA ASN A 25 15.61 12.90 -5.10
C ASN A 25 14.57 11.88 -5.63
N PRO A 26 14.92 11.07 -6.65
CA PRO A 26 14.00 10.10 -7.24
C PRO A 26 13.55 9.01 -6.25
N VAL A 27 14.28 8.77 -5.17
CA VAL A 27 13.90 7.80 -4.12
C VAL A 27 12.58 8.19 -3.47
N GLY A 28 12.39 9.48 -3.15
CA GLY A 28 11.14 9.95 -2.54
C GLY A 28 9.94 9.75 -3.46
N LEU A 29 10.12 10.07 -4.75
CA LEU A 29 9.09 9.84 -5.77
C LEU A 29 8.78 8.34 -5.93
N ALA A 30 9.82 7.49 -5.97
CA ALA A 30 9.66 6.06 -6.07
C ALA A 30 8.87 5.48 -4.88
N LEU A 31 9.16 5.94 -3.66
CA LEU A 31 8.43 5.53 -2.45
C LEU A 31 6.97 5.97 -2.48
N ILE A 32 6.67 7.18 -2.96
CA ILE A 32 5.29 7.67 -3.12
C ILE A 32 4.54 6.80 -4.13
N VAL A 33 5.12 6.59 -5.32
CA VAL A 33 4.50 5.77 -6.38
C VAL A 33 4.28 4.35 -5.90
N LEU A 34 5.27 3.73 -5.25
CA LEU A 34 5.16 2.37 -4.71
C LEU A 34 4.07 2.27 -3.63
N SER A 35 4.00 3.26 -2.74
CA SER A 35 2.99 3.28 -1.67
C SER A 35 1.57 3.41 -2.23
N LEU A 36 1.38 4.31 -3.20
CA LEU A 36 0.10 4.49 -3.88
C LEU A 36 -0.29 3.24 -4.69
N PHE A 37 0.67 2.64 -5.40
CA PHE A 37 0.43 1.40 -6.12
C PHE A 37 0.02 0.28 -5.18
N PHE A 38 0.76 0.08 -4.09
CA PHE A 38 0.44 -0.94 -3.09
C PHE A 38 -0.94 -0.73 -2.47
N ALA A 39 -1.24 0.47 -1.98
CA ALA A 39 -2.52 0.79 -1.36
C ALA A 39 -3.69 0.68 -2.35
N GLY A 40 -3.52 1.18 -3.58
CA GLY A 40 -4.51 1.09 -4.64
C GLY A 40 -4.81 -0.37 -5.02
N THR A 41 -3.77 -1.18 -5.22
CA THR A 41 -3.92 -2.61 -5.52
C THR A 41 -4.67 -3.31 -4.40
N MET A 42 -4.29 -3.06 -3.14
CA MET A 42 -4.94 -3.69 -2.00
C MET A 42 -6.41 -3.28 -1.87
N THR A 43 -6.72 -2.01 -2.11
CA THR A 43 -8.11 -1.50 -2.13
C THR A 43 -8.94 -2.21 -3.20
N ILE A 44 -8.40 -2.37 -4.41
CA ILE A 44 -9.07 -3.09 -5.51
C ILE A 44 -9.31 -4.56 -5.15
N LEU A 45 -8.32 -5.24 -4.57
CA LEU A 45 -8.44 -6.64 -4.16
C LEU A 45 -9.50 -6.83 -3.05
N MET A 46 -9.57 -5.90 -2.10
CA MET A 46 -10.59 -5.91 -1.05
C MET A 46 -11.99 -5.68 -1.63
N ALA A 47 -12.14 -4.69 -2.51
CA ALA A 47 -13.41 -4.35 -3.14
C ALA A 47 -13.94 -5.50 -4.01
N SER A 48 -13.05 -6.17 -4.75
CA SER A 48 -13.39 -7.33 -5.57
C SER A 48 -13.48 -8.64 -4.79
N ARG A 49 -13.19 -8.64 -3.47
CA ARG A 49 -13.14 -9.84 -2.63
C ARG A 49 -12.26 -10.95 -3.25
N ALA A 50 -11.14 -10.55 -3.85
CA ALA A 50 -10.25 -11.43 -4.59
C ALA A 50 -9.01 -11.82 -3.77
N GLY A 51 -8.33 -12.89 -4.19
CA GLY A 51 -7.09 -13.37 -3.59
C GLY A 51 -7.22 -13.60 -2.07
N PRO A 52 -6.42 -12.92 -1.22
CA PRO A 52 -6.44 -13.13 0.23
C PRO A 52 -7.74 -12.70 0.91
N PHE A 53 -8.62 -11.96 0.22
CA PHE A 53 -9.90 -11.48 0.77
C PHE A 53 -11.11 -12.31 0.30
N LYS A 54 -10.89 -13.44 -0.39
CA LYS A 54 -11.96 -14.32 -0.85
C LYS A 54 -12.72 -14.91 0.36
N PRO A 55 -14.05 -14.77 0.43
CA PRO A 55 -14.82 -15.35 1.52
C PRO A 55 -14.64 -16.88 1.54
N PRO A 56 -14.63 -17.49 2.73
CA PRO A 56 -14.66 -18.93 2.84
C PRO A 56 -15.93 -19.48 2.17
N PRO A 57 -15.90 -20.72 1.66
CA PRO A 57 -17.09 -21.34 1.10
C PRO A 57 -18.23 -21.36 2.13
N PRO A 58 -19.49 -21.26 1.69
CA PRO A 58 -20.64 -21.34 2.58
C PRO A 58 -20.56 -22.61 3.44
N ARG A 59 -20.78 -22.48 4.75
CA ARG A 59 -20.89 -23.65 5.61
C ARG A 59 -22.13 -24.44 5.19
N PRO A 60 -22.06 -25.78 5.07
CA PRO A 60 -23.24 -26.58 4.80
C PRO A 60 -24.31 -26.28 5.85
N LEU A 61 -25.53 -25.95 5.40
CA LEU A 61 -26.66 -25.84 6.31
C LEU A 61 -26.98 -27.25 6.87
N PRO A 62 -27.27 -27.40 8.17
CA PRO A 62 -27.71 -28.68 8.70
C PRO A 62 -29.03 -29.08 8.04
N SER A 63 -29.03 -30.18 7.31
CA SER A 63 -30.16 -30.68 6.50
C SER A 63 -31.30 -31.31 7.33
N SER A 64 -31.43 -30.98 8.61
CA SER A 64 -32.16 -31.82 9.58
C SER A 64 -33.15 -31.04 10.47
N ARG A 65 -33.76 -29.96 9.97
CA ARG A 65 -34.80 -29.25 10.75
C ARG A 65 -36.12 -29.04 9.99
N TYR A 66 -36.36 -29.83 8.95
CA TYR A 66 -37.67 -29.95 8.28
C TYR A 66 -38.05 -31.44 8.16
N SER A 67 -38.00 -32.15 9.29
CA SER A 67 -38.61 -33.46 9.46
C SER A 67 -39.20 -33.48 10.87
N ARG A 68 -40.16 -32.57 11.09
CA ARG A 68 -41.11 -32.71 12.20
C ARG A 68 -42.42 -33.22 11.59
N PRO A 69 -43.07 -34.21 12.25
CA PRO A 69 -44.17 -35.00 11.70
C PRO A 69 -45.40 -34.17 11.34
#